data_AF-A0AAU4GBX1-F1
#
_entry.id   AF-A0AAU4GBX1-F1
#
_cell.length_a   1.000
_cell.length_b   1.000
_cell.length_c   1.000
_cell.angle_alpha   90.00
_cell.angle_beta   90.00
_cell.angle_gamma   90.00
#
_symmetry.space_group_name_H-M   'P 1'
#
loop_
_entity.id
_entity.type
_entity.pdbx_description
1 polymer ?
#
loop_
_entity_poly.entity_id
_entity_poly.type
_entity_poly.pdbx_seq_one_letter_code
_entity_poly.pdbx_strand_id
1 'polypeptide(L)'
;MRDARGWTGTHHVTYELDLVDSRILRTRISHPVDRSGYGPGIWKHILRDQLEVEEPVFWSCVQDGIKPARGTPEPPAQALPADLVHMLISRVGLDEAEVAGMSKGEAVARIQSYWTEGA
;
A
#
# COMPACT_ATOMS: atom_id res chain seq x y z
N MET A 1 16.53 -35.69 -0.35
CA MET A 1 16.65 -34.30 0.09
C MET A 1 15.64 -33.47 -0.71
N ARG A 2 14.72 -32.77 -0.03
CA ARG A 2 13.81 -31.78 -0.62
C ARG A 2 14.56 -30.44 -0.61
N ASP A 3 14.71 -29.78 -1.75
CA ASP A 3 15.07 -28.36 -1.78
C ASP A 3 13.87 -27.52 -2.22
N ALA A 4 13.91 -26.21 -1.96
CA ALA A 4 12.78 -25.29 -2.14
C ALA A 4 12.36 -25.04 -3.61
N ARG A 5 12.83 -25.85 -4.57
CA ARG A 5 12.78 -25.56 -6.02
C ARG A 5 12.34 -26.75 -6.87
N GLY A 6 11.30 -27.47 -6.45
CA GLY A 6 10.83 -28.68 -7.12
C GLY A 6 10.82 -28.63 -8.67
N TRP A 7 11.37 -29.69 -9.28
CA TRP A 7 11.35 -30.17 -10.67
C TRP A 7 11.59 -29.15 -11.81
N THR A 8 12.41 -29.55 -12.80
CA THR A 8 12.59 -28.93 -14.12
C THR A 8 11.54 -29.38 -15.16
N GLY A 9 10.62 -28.49 -15.53
CA GLY A 9 9.64 -28.68 -16.60
C GLY A 9 8.93 -27.37 -16.95
N THR A 10 9.47 -26.57 -17.89
CA THR A 10 8.79 -25.42 -18.50
C THR A 10 7.91 -24.59 -17.54
N HIS A 11 8.47 -24.26 -16.37
CA HIS A 11 7.68 -23.72 -15.27
C HIS A 11 7.49 -22.22 -15.46
N HIS A 12 6.24 -21.84 -15.69
CA HIS A 12 5.84 -20.45 -15.58
C HIS A 12 6.01 -20.04 -14.12
N VAL A 13 6.54 -18.85 -13.88
CA VAL A 13 6.51 -18.23 -12.56
C VAL A 13 5.26 -17.35 -12.52
N THR A 14 4.46 -17.54 -11.49
CA THR A 14 3.29 -16.69 -11.23
C THR A 14 3.61 -15.80 -10.04
N TYR A 15 3.48 -14.49 -10.23
CA TYR A 15 3.52 -13.50 -9.16
C TYR A 15 2.10 -13.07 -8.87
N GLU A 16 1.80 -12.90 -7.59
CA GLU A 16 0.52 -12.38 -7.12
C GLU A 16 0.77 -11.10 -6.31
N LEU A 17 -0.12 -10.12 -6.49
CA LEU A 17 -0.13 -8.89 -5.72
C LEU A 17 -1.57 -8.60 -5.28
N ASP A 18 -1.79 -8.63 -3.97
CA ASP A 18 -3.06 -8.26 -3.36
C ASP A 18 -3.26 -6.74 -3.41
N LEU A 19 -4.45 -6.32 -3.83
CA LEU A 19 -4.87 -4.92 -3.85
C LEU A 19 -5.81 -4.61 -2.69
N VAL A 20 -5.90 -3.32 -2.34
CA VAL A 20 -6.75 -2.83 -1.24
C VAL A 20 -8.25 -3.02 -1.51
N ASP A 21 -8.64 -3.14 -2.79
CA ASP A 21 -10.00 -3.42 -3.22
C ASP A 21 -10.32 -4.93 -3.25
N SER A 22 -9.47 -5.74 -2.63
CA SER A 22 -9.55 -7.22 -2.58
C SER A 22 -9.36 -7.93 -3.92
N ARG A 23 -8.98 -7.23 -4.99
CA ARG A 23 -8.52 -7.87 -6.23
C ARG A 23 -7.09 -8.40 -6.04
N ILE A 24 -6.75 -9.45 -6.80
CA ILE A 24 -5.40 -10.00 -6.85
C ILE A 24 -4.91 -9.86 -8.29
N LEU A 25 -3.85 -9.08 -8.50
CA LEU A 25 -3.15 -9.05 -9.77
C LEU A 25 -2.29 -10.29 -9.90
N ARG A 26 -2.40 -10.97 -11.04
CA ARG A 26 -1.65 -12.20 -11.33
C ARG A 26 -0.79 -11.98 -12.55
N THR A 27 0.52 -11.98 -12.37
CA THR A 27 1.48 -11.88 -13.46
C THR A 27 2.09 -13.25 -13.72
N ARG A 28 1.75 -13.85 -14.87
CA ARG A 28 2.25 -15.17 -15.26
C ARG A 28 3.29 -15.00 -16.35
N ILE A 29 4.54 -15.28 -15.99
CA ILE A 29 5.68 -15.17 -16.90
C ILE A 29 6.26 -16.55 -17.21
N SER A 30 6.49 -16.84 -18.49
CA SER A 30 7.21 -18.03 -18.95
C SER A 30 8.71 -17.73 -19.08
N HIS A 31 9.58 -18.73 -18.91
CA HIS A 31 11.00 -18.57 -19.28
C HIS A 31 11.09 -18.22 -20.78
N PRO A 32 11.88 -17.22 -21.22
CA PRO A 32 11.85 -16.79 -22.61
C PRO A 32 12.39 -17.90 -23.50
N VAL A 33 11.83 -18.02 -24.72
CA VAL A 33 12.16 -19.10 -25.67
C VAL A 33 13.64 -19.06 -26.13
N ASP A 34 14.38 -18.01 -25.77
CA ASP A 34 15.85 -17.94 -25.84
C ASP A 34 16.51 -17.04 -24.75
N ARG A 35 15.78 -16.69 -23.69
CA ARG A 35 16.20 -15.82 -22.57
C ARG A 35 16.54 -14.34 -22.88
N SER A 36 16.23 -13.80 -24.07
CA SER A 36 16.58 -12.39 -24.40
C SER A 36 15.51 -11.34 -24.03
N GLY A 37 14.23 -11.70 -23.92
CA GLY A 37 13.16 -10.78 -23.51
C GLY A 37 11.79 -11.19 -24.02
N TYR A 38 10.83 -10.28 -23.86
CA TYR A 38 9.45 -10.41 -24.31
C TYR A 38 9.20 -9.55 -25.54
N GLY A 39 8.44 -10.07 -26.52
CA GLY A 39 8.03 -9.30 -27.68
C GLY A 39 7.09 -8.14 -27.31
N PRO A 40 6.95 -7.09 -28.15
CA PRO A 40 6.13 -5.92 -27.83
C PRO A 40 4.66 -6.26 -27.50
N GLY A 41 4.09 -7.30 -28.12
CA GLY A 41 2.71 -7.73 -27.87
C GLY A 41 2.52 -8.32 -26.47
N ILE A 42 3.46 -9.14 -25.99
CA ILE A 42 3.35 -9.74 -24.65
C ILE A 42 3.71 -8.71 -23.57
N TRP A 43 4.60 -7.76 -23.85
CA TRP A 43 4.78 -6.59 -22.99
C TRP A 43 3.49 -5.79 -22.80
N LYS A 44 2.80 -5.46 -23.89
CA LYS A 44 1.50 -4.78 -23.81
C LYS A 44 0.48 -5.56 -22.99
N HIS A 45 0.44 -6.88 -23.15
CA HIS A 45 -0.43 -7.74 -22.35
C HIS A 45 -0.05 -7.74 -20.86
N ILE A 46 1.24 -7.86 -20.53
CA ILE A 46 1.72 -7.83 -19.14
C ILE A 46 1.37 -6.49 -18.49
N LEU A 47 1.68 -5.37 -19.14
CA LEU A 47 1.44 -4.03 -18.60
C LEU A 47 -0.06 -3.76 -18.40
N ARG A 48 -0.86 -3.98 -19.45
CA ARG A 48 -2.29 -3.65 -19.44
C ARG A 48 -3.11 -4.65 -18.63
N ASP A 49 -2.95 -5.94 -18.90
CA ASP A 49 -3.90 -6.96 -18.42
C ASP A 49 -3.43 -7.64 -17.12
N GLN A 50 -2.12 -7.66 -16.84
CA GLN A 50 -1.58 -8.32 -15.64
C GLN A 50 -1.18 -7.34 -14.54
N LEU A 51 -0.61 -6.19 -14.91
CA LEU A 51 -0.14 -5.17 -13.97
C LEU A 51 -1.08 -3.96 -13.88
N GLU A 52 -2.01 -3.80 -14.82
CA GLU A 52 -2.94 -2.66 -14.90
C GLU A 52 -2.21 -1.31 -14.82
N VAL A 53 -1.12 -1.14 -15.58
CA VAL A 53 -0.34 0.11 -15.66
C VAL A 53 0.07 0.43 -17.09
N GLU A 54 0.30 1.72 -17.35
CA GLU A 54 0.94 2.18 -18.58
C GLU A 54 2.46 2.02 -18.52
N GLU A 55 3.11 1.94 -19.68
CA GLU A 55 4.56 1.75 -19.78
C GLU A 55 5.39 2.81 -19.02
N PRO A 56 5.08 4.12 -19.09
CA PRO A 56 5.83 5.12 -18.32
C PRO A 56 5.72 4.88 -16.81
N VAL A 57 4.53 4.51 -16.34
CA VAL A 57 4.26 4.24 -14.91
C VAL A 57 5.03 3.02 -14.44
N PHE A 58 5.12 1.98 -15.28
CA PHE A 58 5.93 0.81 -14.99
C PHE A 58 7.41 1.18 -14.81
N TRP A 59 7.99 1.96 -15.72
CA TRP A 59 9.40 2.33 -15.63
C TRP A 59 9.69 3.26 -14.46
N SER A 60 8.82 4.22 -14.14
CA SER A 60 8.96 5.03 -12.91
C SER A 60 8.88 4.17 -11.66
N CYS A 61 8.06 3.12 -11.64
CA CYS A 61 8.01 2.19 -10.52
C CYS A 61 9.30 1.36 -10.40
N VAL A 62 9.86 0.89 -11.52
CA VAL A 62 11.05 0.02 -11.53
C VAL A 62 12.34 0.81 -11.26
N GLN A 63 12.47 2.00 -11.83
CA GLN A 63 13.70 2.79 -11.77
C GLN A 63 13.72 3.74 -10.56
N ASP A 64 12.59 4.39 -10.28
CA ASP A 64 12.49 5.46 -9.28
C ASP A 64 11.77 5.00 -7.99
N GLY A 65 11.25 3.76 -7.96
CA GLY A 65 10.50 3.23 -6.82
C GLY A 65 9.13 3.90 -6.61
N ILE A 66 8.65 4.68 -7.58
CA ILE A 66 7.37 5.38 -7.51
C ILE A 66 6.25 4.37 -7.76
N LYS A 67 5.58 3.93 -6.69
CA LYS A 67 4.50 2.94 -6.80
C LYS A 67 3.29 3.54 -7.54
N PRO A 68 2.65 2.78 -8.45
CA PRO A 68 1.41 3.21 -9.09
C PRO A 68 0.31 3.40 -8.03
N ALA A 69 -0.54 4.40 -8.25
CA ALA A 69 -1.72 4.59 -7.44
C ALA A 69 -2.69 3.40 -7.64
N ARG A 70 -2.92 2.62 -6.58
CA ARG A 70 -3.81 1.44 -6.60
C ARG A 70 -4.93 1.52 -5.56
N GLY A 71 -5.46 2.72 -5.37
CA GLY A 71 -6.61 2.96 -4.48
C GLY A 71 -6.29 2.97 -2.99
N THR A 72 -5.01 2.88 -2.57
CA THR A 72 -4.65 3.10 -1.17
C THR A 72 -5.04 4.53 -0.79
N PRO A 73 -5.94 4.73 0.19
CA PRO A 73 -6.27 6.07 0.64
C PRO A 73 -5.01 6.73 1.16
N GLU A 74 -4.71 7.94 0.70
CA GLU A 74 -3.64 8.73 1.28
C GLU A 74 -4.06 9.04 2.73
N PRO A 75 -3.26 8.64 3.74
CA PRO A 75 -3.58 9.03 5.11
C PRO A 75 -3.65 10.56 5.18
N PRO A 76 -4.67 11.13 5.83
CA PRO A 76 -4.81 12.57 5.89
C PRO A 76 -3.52 13.17 6.45
N ALA A 77 -2.99 14.21 5.79
CA ALA A 77 -1.70 14.82 6.12
C ALA A 77 -1.60 15.32 7.58
N GLN A 78 -2.74 15.40 8.28
CA GLN A 78 -2.86 15.86 9.66
C GLN A 78 -3.49 14.80 10.58
N ALA A 79 -3.29 13.51 10.31
CA ALA A 79 -3.72 12.45 11.21
C ALA A 79 -3.14 12.66 12.63
N LEU A 80 -4.00 12.54 13.65
CA LEU A 80 -3.58 12.62 15.05
C LEU A 80 -2.76 11.38 15.42
N PRO A 81 -1.68 11.52 16.22
CA PRO A 81 -0.97 10.36 16.77
C PRO A 81 -1.92 9.46 17.57
N ALA A 82 -1.79 8.14 17.43
CA ALA A 82 -2.69 7.18 18.08
C ALA A 82 -2.73 7.34 19.61
N ASP A 83 -1.57 7.58 20.24
CA ASP A 83 -1.50 7.81 21.69
C ASP A 83 -2.25 9.08 22.11
N LEU A 84 -2.24 10.13 21.28
CA LEU A 84 -2.98 11.37 21.53
C LEU A 84 -4.48 11.12 21.49
N VAL A 85 -4.96 10.39 20.48
CA VAL A 85 -6.37 9.96 20.36
C VAL A 85 -6.77 9.14 21.58
N HIS A 86 -5.96 8.15 21.96
CA HIS A 86 -6.23 7.31 23.12
C HIS A 86 -6.36 8.11 24.42
N MET A 87 -5.46 9.08 24.66
CA MET A 87 -5.53 9.93 25.84
C MET A 87 -6.78 10.83 25.84
N LEU A 88 -7.15 11.42 24.69
CA LEU A 88 -8.34 12.25 24.57
C LEU A 88 -9.63 11.47 24.88
N ILE A 89 -9.73 10.24 24.40
CA ILE A 89 -10.91 9.39 24.67
C ILE A 89 -10.88 8.86 26.10
N SER A 90 -9.77 8.24 26.53
CA SER A 90 -9.72 7.50 27.80
C SER A 90 -9.52 8.36 29.05
N ARG A 91 -8.86 9.52 28.94
CA ARG A 91 -8.54 10.39 30.07
C ARG A 91 -9.41 11.64 30.09
N VAL A 92 -9.50 12.32 28.94
CA VAL A 92 -10.30 13.54 28.81
C VAL A 92 -11.79 13.23 28.65
N GLY A 93 -12.14 12.02 28.19
CA GLY A 93 -13.53 11.56 28.07
C GLY A 93 -14.24 12.06 26.82
N LEU A 94 -13.50 12.40 25.76
CA LEU A 94 -14.08 12.85 24.51
C LEU A 94 -14.67 11.70 23.69
N ASP A 95 -15.72 12.02 22.94
CA ASP A 95 -16.29 11.11 21.95
C ASP A 95 -15.35 10.94 20.74
N GLU A 96 -15.36 9.75 20.13
CA GLU A 96 -14.52 9.43 18.99
C GLU A 96 -14.81 10.34 17.78
N ALA A 97 -16.08 10.71 17.54
CA ALA A 97 -16.44 11.62 16.46
C ALA A 97 -15.93 13.05 16.71
N GLU A 98 -15.87 13.48 17.98
CA GLU A 98 -15.30 14.77 18.34
C GLU A 98 -13.79 14.78 18.07
N VAL A 99 -13.07 13.73 18.49
CA VAL A 99 -11.62 13.61 18.26
C VAL A 99 -11.28 13.49 16.76
N ALA A 100 -12.10 12.79 15.98
CA ALA A 100 -11.91 12.67 14.53
C ALA A 100 -12.02 14.01 13.79
N GLY A 101 -12.76 14.96 14.34
CA GLY A 101 -12.88 16.32 13.80
C GLY A 101 -11.76 17.27 14.21
N MET A 102 -10.90 16.89 15.15
CA MET A 102 -9.87 17.79 15.68
C MET A 102 -8.65 17.90 14.77
N SER A 103 -8.20 19.13 14.58
CA SER A 103 -6.82 19.37 14.15
C SER A 103 -5.83 18.97 15.23
N LYS A 104 -4.58 18.73 14.83
CA LYS A 104 -3.48 18.46 15.78
C LYS A 104 -3.33 19.56 16.83
N GLY A 105 -3.54 20.83 16.46
CA GLY A 105 -3.44 21.96 17.38
C GLY A 105 -4.51 21.91 18.47
N GLU A 106 -5.77 21.66 18.08
CA GLU A 106 -6.90 21.55 19.00
C GLU A 106 -6.74 20.36 19.95
N ALA A 107 -6.35 19.20 19.41
CA ALA A 107 -6.12 17.98 20.18
C ALA A 107 -5.04 18.18 21.27
N VAL A 108 -3.93 18.85 20.93
CA VAL A 108 -2.85 19.16 21.88
C VAL A 108 -3.31 20.17 22.92
N ALA A 109 -4.00 21.25 22.51
CA ALA A 109 -4.51 22.26 23.42
C ALA A 109 -5.50 21.67 24.44
N ARG A 110 -6.39 20.78 23.98
CA ARG A 110 -7.39 20.11 24.82
C ARG A 110 -6.76 19.22 25.89
N ILE A 111 -5.72 18.47 25.54
CA ILE A 111 -4.92 17.70 26.51
C ILE A 111 -4.22 18.64 27.49
N GLN A 112 -3.59 19.72 27.00
CA GLN A 112 -2.89 20.66 27.86
C GLN A 112 -3.84 21.28 28.89
N SER A 113 -5.00 21.75 28.47
CA SER A 113 -6.05 22.25 29.36
C SER A 113 -6.44 21.24 30.43
N TYR A 114 -6.66 19.97 30.07
CA TYR A 114 -6.98 18.91 31.03
C TYR A 114 -5.90 18.75 32.12
N TRP A 115 -4.62 18.81 31.76
CA TRP A 115 -3.52 18.71 32.73
C TRP A 115 -3.31 19.97 33.57
N THR A 116 -3.62 21.15 33.03
CA THR A 116 -3.46 22.43 33.75
C THR A 116 -4.65 22.77 34.64
N GLU A 117 -5.86 22.33 34.27
CA GLU A 117 -7.10 22.59 35.01
C GLU A 117 -7.36 21.54 36.10
N GLY A 118 -6.60 20.44 36.10
CA GLY A 118 -6.55 19.47 37.19
C GLY A 118 -7.60 18.36 37.08
N ALA A 119 -7.12 17.12 37.25
CA ALA A 119 -7.94 15.94 37.48
C ALA A 119 -8.71 16.01 38.81
#